data_AF-A0A1G1EEU6-F1
#
_entry.id   AF-A0A1G1EEU6-F1
#
_cell.length_a   1.000
_cell.length_b   1.000
_cell.length_c   1.000
_cell.angle_alpha   90.00
_cell.angle_beta   90.00
_cell.angle_gamma   90.00
#
_symmetry.space_group_name_H-M   'P 1'
#
loop_
_entity.id
_entity.type
_entity.pdbx_description
1 polymer ?
#
loop_
_entity_poly.entity_id
_entity_poly.type
_entity_poly.pdbx_seq_one_letter_code
_entity_poly.pdbx_strand_id
1 'polypeptide(L)'
;MKTSFKKLISLMATALILSAPVVSAEDTGLSSELPDWLNSIEIHSFLSLGYVYNFNDPDSDFNSQRIFDFKHNEFRIDDFQFSVLNPVTGPGDAGFRVDFDAGSNIPDVIQSAGLFDDPDGEDIDLRQAFISYNAPLGNGLTIDFGKFITAFGLEVIEGWQGFNDNYSHSYDFSFAIPFTHTGLRLSYPVNDKWSLMFMVVNGWDKVDDNNDAKGFHGQVGFFPTDDISLWFNYMGSPEQDDNEDDWRHLFNVVWVVKPFSSTLPDLTFSGSYDHGTEDNVGIGGRNADWHSVQGVLRYDFTPK
;
A
#
# COMPACT_ATOMS: atom_id res chain seq x y z
N MET A 1 -16.17 11.67 -19.74
CA MET A 1 -15.65 10.30 -19.98
C MET A 1 -14.23 10.08 -19.42
N LYS A 2 -13.40 11.11 -19.25
CA LYS A 2 -12.10 11.03 -18.51
C LYS A 2 -12.23 10.89 -16.98
N THR A 3 -13.44 10.91 -16.45
CA THR A 3 -13.75 10.94 -15.01
C THR A 3 -13.81 9.55 -14.35
N SER A 4 -13.88 8.47 -15.15
CA SER A 4 -14.07 7.11 -14.62
C SER A 4 -12.78 6.55 -14.01
N PHE A 5 -11.63 6.80 -14.64
CA PHE A 5 -10.35 6.22 -14.21
C PHE A 5 -9.84 6.78 -12.87
N LYS A 6 -10.14 8.07 -12.57
CA LYS A 6 -9.83 8.66 -11.25
C LYS A 6 -10.75 8.17 -10.14
N LYS A 7 -11.94 7.65 -10.45
CA LYS A 7 -12.88 7.14 -9.45
C LYS A 7 -12.54 5.74 -8.94
N LEU A 8 -11.84 4.92 -9.74
CA LEU A 8 -11.52 3.55 -9.34
C LEU A 8 -10.45 3.49 -8.24
N ILE A 9 -9.49 4.41 -8.24
CA ILE A 9 -8.50 4.56 -7.15
C ILE A 9 -9.16 5.09 -5.86
N SER A 10 -10.34 5.70 -5.96
CA SER A 10 -11.07 6.35 -4.85
C SER A 10 -12.08 5.43 -4.14
N LEU A 11 -12.27 4.16 -4.54
CA LEU A 11 -13.41 3.37 -4.09
C LEU A 11 -13.25 2.65 -2.72
N MET A 12 -12.15 2.88 -2.01
CA MET A 12 -11.92 2.35 -0.65
C MET A 12 -11.75 3.48 0.38
N ALA A 13 -12.81 4.26 0.61
CA ALA A 13 -12.96 5.03 1.85
C ALA A 13 -14.39 5.55 1.99
N THR A 14 -15.20 4.91 2.84
CA THR A 14 -16.39 5.59 3.39
C THR A 14 -16.32 5.54 4.92
N ALA A 15 -15.58 6.47 5.51
CA ALA A 15 -15.64 6.72 6.96
C ALA A 15 -16.54 7.92 7.26
N LEU A 16 -17.13 7.89 8.45
CA LEU A 16 -17.86 9.00 9.04
C LEU A 16 -16.83 10.08 9.45
N ILE A 17 -16.71 11.13 8.65
CA ILE A 17 -15.86 12.29 8.97
C ILE A 17 -16.53 13.06 10.10
N LEU A 18 -15.98 12.97 11.33
CA LEU A 18 -16.14 14.03 12.32
C LEU A 18 -15.22 15.17 11.86
N SER A 19 -15.78 16.10 11.09
CA SER A 19 -15.04 17.24 10.58
C SER A 19 -14.65 18.15 11.74
N ALA A 20 -13.38 18.12 12.15
CA ALA A 20 -12.77 19.31 12.69
C ALA A 20 -12.76 20.38 11.57
N PRO A 21 -12.94 21.67 11.88
CA PRO A 21 -12.87 22.71 10.87
C PRO A 21 -11.48 22.68 10.24
N VAL A 22 -11.40 22.28 8.97
CA VAL A 22 -10.23 22.54 8.12
C VAL A 22 -10.22 24.05 7.92
N VAL A 23 -9.25 24.74 8.52
CA VAL A 23 -8.96 26.12 8.16
C VAL A 23 -8.37 26.08 6.76
N SER A 24 -9.19 26.37 5.75
CA SER A 24 -8.70 26.53 4.38
C SER A 24 -7.80 27.77 4.34
N ALA A 25 -6.58 27.60 3.83
CA ALA A 25 -5.66 28.72 3.61
C ALA A 25 -6.24 29.78 2.64
N GLU A 26 -7.27 29.43 1.86
CA GLU A 26 -7.99 30.34 0.97
C GLU A 26 -8.60 31.54 1.70
N ASP A 27 -9.03 31.38 2.96
CA ASP A 27 -9.70 32.46 3.71
C ASP A 27 -8.75 33.55 4.23
N THR A 28 -7.43 33.37 4.08
CA THR A 28 -6.42 34.32 4.59
C THR A 28 -5.81 35.24 3.53
N GLY A 29 -6.14 35.04 2.25
CA GLY A 29 -5.55 35.81 1.13
C GLY A 29 -4.07 35.49 0.83
N LEU A 30 -3.39 34.68 1.68
CA LEU A 30 -1.99 34.29 1.52
C LEU A 30 -1.75 33.43 0.26
N SER A 31 -2.72 32.63 -0.18
CA SER A 31 -2.55 31.73 -1.34
C SER A 31 -2.26 32.46 -2.64
N SER A 32 -2.73 33.71 -2.78
CA SER A 32 -2.51 34.52 -3.98
C SER A 32 -1.10 35.10 -4.12
N GLU A 33 -0.28 35.05 -3.05
CA GLU A 33 1.10 35.56 -3.03
C GLU A 33 2.16 34.46 -3.15
N LEU A 34 1.77 33.19 -3.05
CA LEU A 34 2.69 32.06 -3.14
C LEU A 34 2.99 31.69 -4.61
N PRO A 35 4.24 31.30 -4.93
CA PRO A 35 4.55 30.64 -6.19
C PRO A 35 3.63 29.45 -6.48
N ASP A 36 3.26 29.25 -7.75
CA ASP A 36 2.34 28.18 -8.19
C ASP A 36 2.72 26.78 -7.68
N TRP A 37 4.02 26.48 -7.59
CA TRP A 37 4.51 25.18 -7.11
C TRP A 37 4.26 24.94 -5.62
N LEU A 38 4.14 25.99 -4.80
CA LEU A 38 3.74 25.86 -3.40
C LEU A 38 2.23 25.67 -3.28
N ASN A 39 1.45 26.32 -4.16
CA ASN A 39 0.00 26.17 -4.21
C ASN A 39 -0.44 24.78 -4.71
N SER A 40 0.46 24.00 -5.35
CA SER A 40 0.19 22.62 -5.76
C SER A 40 0.57 21.56 -4.72
N ILE A 41 1.15 21.96 -3.59
CA ILE A 41 1.46 21.02 -2.50
C ILE A 41 0.19 20.71 -1.72
N GLU A 42 -0.09 19.43 -1.57
CA GLU A 42 -1.12 18.90 -0.71
C GLU A 42 -0.51 18.42 0.61
N ILE A 43 -1.22 18.69 1.71
CA ILE A 43 -0.88 18.23 3.05
C ILE A 43 -2.09 17.48 3.60
N HIS A 44 -1.88 16.25 4.05
CA HIS A 44 -2.91 15.40 4.62
C HIS A 44 -2.43 14.77 5.93
N SER A 45 -3.38 14.34 6.74
CA SER A 45 -3.09 13.61 7.97
C SER A 45 -4.17 12.56 8.22
N PHE A 46 -3.78 11.47 8.88
CA PHE A 46 -4.67 10.42 9.32
C PHE A 46 -4.31 10.01 10.75
N LEU A 47 -5.32 9.66 11.55
CA LEU A 47 -5.14 9.19 12.92
C LEU A 47 -6.03 7.97 13.15
N SER A 48 -5.42 6.84 13.48
CA SER A 48 -6.10 5.65 13.96
C SER A 48 -5.79 5.43 15.44
N LEU A 49 -6.85 5.18 16.21
CA LEU A 49 -6.80 4.88 17.63
C LEU A 49 -7.50 3.55 17.88
N GLY A 50 -6.87 2.72 18.69
CA GLY A 50 -7.28 1.34 18.90
C GLY A 50 -7.52 1.01 20.37
N TYR A 51 -8.44 0.06 20.60
CA TYR A 51 -8.53 -0.70 21.84
C TYR A 51 -9.01 -2.10 21.52
N VAL A 52 -8.20 -3.11 21.85
CA VAL A 52 -8.49 -4.51 21.57
C VAL A 52 -8.55 -5.28 22.87
N TYR A 53 -9.67 -5.97 23.10
CA TYR A 53 -9.84 -6.84 24.26
C TYR A 53 -9.92 -8.29 23.84
N ASN A 54 -9.13 -9.14 24.49
CA ASN A 54 -9.07 -10.58 24.26
C ASN A 54 -9.66 -11.29 25.47
N PHE A 55 -10.78 -11.98 25.28
CA PHE A 55 -11.49 -12.65 26.37
C PHE A 55 -10.73 -13.81 27.00
N ASN A 56 -9.63 -14.26 26.40
CA ASN A 56 -8.74 -15.25 26.99
C ASN A 56 -7.78 -14.65 28.03
N ASP A 57 -7.75 -13.32 28.18
CA ASP A 57 -6.97 -12.57 29.20
C ASP A 57 -5.53 -13.10 29.36
N PRO A 58 -4.72 -13.01 28.28
CA PRO A 58 -3.39 -13.60 28.30
C PRO A 58 -2.46 -12.85 29.27
N ASP A 59 -1.78 -13.58 30.16
CA ASP A 59 -0.80 -13.03 31.11
C ASP A 59 0.36 -12.26 30.43
N SER A 60 0.57 -12.48 29.13
CA SER A 60 1.60 -11.79 28.35
C SER A 60 1.19 -10.40 27.89
N ASP A 61 -0.08 -10.00 28.01
CA ASP A 61 -0.66 -8.80 27.38
C ASP A 61 -0.57 -8.80 25.84
N PHE A 62 -0.24 -9.96 25.24
CA PHE A 62 -0.11 -10.12 23.80
C PHE A 62 -1.13 -11.12 23.23
N ASN A 63 -1.79 -10.70 22.15
CA ASN A 63 -2.64 -11.56 21.32
C ASN A 63 -1.77 -12.36 20.36
N SER A 64 -1.43 -13.58 20.78
CA SER A 64 -0.69 -14.54 19.94
C SER A 64 -1.30 -14.65 18.53
N GLN A 65 -0.45 -14.68 17.50
CA GLN A 65 -0.86 -14.75 16.09
C GLN A 65 -1.63 -13.53 15.55
N ARG A 66 -1.72 -12.43 16.29
CA ARG A 66 -2.17 -11.14 15.76
C ARG A 66 -0.95 -10.29 15.41
N ILE A 67 -1.05 -9.51 14.33
CA ILE A 67 0.09 -8.80 13.74
C ILE A 67 -0.11 -7.30 13.82
N PHE A 68 -1.33 -6.81 13.54
CA PHE A 68 -1.69 -5.39 13.62
C PHE A 68 -2.59 -5.07 14.82
N ASP A 69 -2.78 -6.02 15.74
CA ASP A 69 -3.58 -5.89 16.96
C ASP A 69 -3.10 -6.84 18.04
N PHE A 70 -1.78 -6.87 18.18
CA PHE A 70 -1.05 -7.78 19.05
C PHE A 70 -1.12 -7.42 20.53
N LYS A 71 -1.54 -6.21 20.92
CA LYS A 71 -1.71 -5.82 22.34
C LYS A 71 -3.12 -6.13 22.85
N HIS A 72 -3.20 -6.65 24.06
CA HIS A 72 -4.44 -6.92 24.78
C HIS A 72 -4.75 -5.80 25.79
N ASN A 73 -6.01 -5.39 25.88
CA ASN A 73 -6.56 -4.55 26.93
C ASN A 73 -5.83 -3.21 27.12
N GLU A 74 -5.43 -2.60 26.01
CA GLU A 74 -4.65 -1.37 26.00
C GLU A 74 -5.23 -0.38 24.98
N PHE A 75 -5.30 0.88 25.36
CA PHE A 75 -5.58 1.98 24.43
C PHE A 75 -4.28 2.34 23.71
N ARG A 76 -4.35 2.49 22.39
CA ARG A 76 -3.16 2.75 21.58
C ARG A 76 -3.43 3.75 20.48
N ILE A 77 -2.36 4.42 20.07
CA ILE A 77 -2.30 5.14 18.80
C ILE A 77 -1.79 4.12 17.80
N ASP A 78 -2.67 3.63 16.94
CA ASP A 78 -2.26 2.63 15.95
C ASP A 78 -1.33 3.27 14.92
N ASP A 79 -1.72 4.45 14.45
CA ASP A 79 -1.03 5.20 13.43
C ASP A 79 -1.44 6.67 13.46
N PHE A 80 -0.46 7.56 13.37
CA PHE A 80 -0.60 8.94 12.98
C PHE A 80 0.25 9.14 11.72
N GLN A 81 -0.42 9.20 10.57
CA GLN A 81 0.21 9.49 9.30
C GLN A 81 0.17 10.99 9.02
N PHE A 82 1.29 11.54 8.57
CA PHE A 82 1.41 12.88 8.01
C PHE A 82 2.00 12.79 6.60
N SER A 83 1.28 13.35 5.62
CA SER A 83 1.62 13.26 4.20
C SER A 83 1.80 14.64 3.59
N VAL A 84 2.88 14.81 2.84
CA VAL A 84 3.13 15.98 1.99
C VAL A 84 3.44 15.51 0.58
N LEU A 85 2.68 15.99 -0.40
CA LEU A 85 2.88 15.59 -1.79
C LEU A 85 2.59 16.73 -2.76
N ASN A 86 3.28 16.68 -3.90
CA ASN A 86 2.90 17.41 -5.09
C ASN A 86 2.56 16.38 -6.16
N PRO A 87 1.27 16.11 -6.44
CA PRO A 87 0.87 15.01 -7.31
C PRO A 87 1.20 15.30 -8.78
N VAL A 88 1.53 14.23 -9.50
CA VAL A 88 1.79 14.28 -10.94
C VAL A 88 0.49 13.93 -11.68
N THR A 89 -0.09 14.88 -12.42
CA THR A 89 -1.47 14.76 -12.93
C THR A 89 -1.55 14.57 -14.44
N GLY A 90 -0.49 14.87 -15.17
CA GLY A 90 -0.42 14.67 -16.61
C GLY A 90 1.00 14.72 -17.20
N PRO A 91 1.11 14.49 -18.52
CA PRO A 91 2.36 14.53 -19.26
C PRO A 91 3.18 15.80 -19.05
N GLY A 92 4.42 15.64 -18.62
CA GLY A 92 5.38 16.72 -18.35
C GLY A 92 5.44 17.16 -16.89
N ASP A 93 4.49 16.74 -16.06
CA ASP A 93 4.47 17.07 -14.63
C ASP A 93 5.61 16.36 -13.88
N ALA A 94 6.16 17.06 -12.87
CA ALA A 94 7.07 16.50 -11.90
C ALA A 94 6.52 16.77 -10.49
N GLY A 95 6.76 15.85 -9.58
CA GLY A 95 6.18 15.85 -8.26
C GLY A 95 6.98 15.03 -7.28
N PHE A 96 6.46 14.92 -6.07
CA PHE A 96 7.04 14.12 -5.01
C PHE A 96 5.95 13.70 -4.02
N ARG A 97 6.28 12.72 -3.19
CA ARG A 97 5.48 12.33 -2.03
C ARG A 97 6.38 11.94 -0.89
N VAL A 98 6.01 12.36 0.32
CA VAL A 98 6.59 11.93 1.58
C VAL A 98 5.46 11.65 2.55
N ASP A 99 5.42 10.42 3.06
CA ASP A 99 4.52 9.98 4.12
C ASP A 99 5.35 9.55 5.32
N PHE A 100 5.05 10.13 6.47
CA PHE A 100 5.66 9.79 7.74
C PHE A 100 4.59 9.27 8.70
N ASP A 101 4.92 8.22 9.42
CA ASP A 101 4.04 7.59 10.39
C ASP A 101 4.63 7.66 11.79
N ALA A 102 3.76 7.80 12.78
CA ALA A 102 4.09 7.62 14.18
C ALA A 102 2.97 6.89 14.93
N GLY A 103 3.29 5.90 15.75
CA GLY A 103 2.31 5.09 16.46
C GLY A 103 2.93 3.79 16.95
N SER A 104 2.24 3.09 17.85
CA SER A 104 2.79 1.89 18.50
C SER A 104 2.27 0.58 17.88
N ASN A 105 1.91 0.60 16.60
CA ASN A 105 1.33 -0.55 15.91
C ASN A 105 1.65 -0.63 14.43
N ILE A 106 1.21 0.35 13.61
CA ILE A 106 1.47 0.31 12.17
C ILE A 106 2.98 0.46 11.88
N PRO A 107 3.67 1.53 12.30
CA PRO A 107 5.08 1.70 11.95
C PRO A 107 5.94 0.58 12.50
N ASP A 108 5.65 0.03 13.70
CA ASP A 108 6.35 -1.12 14.30
C ASP A 108 6.36 -2.37 13.38
N VAL A 109 5.33 -2.55 12.55
CA VAL A 109 5.16 -3.76 11.72
C VAL A 109 5.66 -3.58 10.29
N ILE A 110 5.53 -2.38 9.71
CA ILE A 110 5.75 -2.14 8.28
C ILE A 110 7.15 -1.66 7.91
N GLN A 111 8.06 -1.53 8.90
CA GLN A 111 9.39 -0.96 8.67
C GLN A 111 10.15 -1.73 7.60
N SER A 112 10.98 -0.99 6.86
CA SER A 112 11.88 -1.58 5.89
C SER A 112 13.30 -1.58 6.44
N ALA A 113 14.00 -2.69 6.27
CA ALA A 113 15.38 -2.82 6.72
C ALA A 113 16.26 -1.70 6.12
N GLY A 114 17.11 -1.09 6.94
CA GLY A 114 17.99 0.02 6.57
C GLY A 114 17.45 1.43 6.85
N LEU A 115 16.21 1.57 7.32
CA LEU A 115 15.68 2.83 7.88
C LEU A 115 15.12 2.55 9.26
N PHE A 116 15.52 3.33 10.26
CA PHE A 116 14.97 3.20 11.62
C PHE A 116 15.17 1.77 12.18
N ASP A 117 16.36 1.18 11.94
CA ASP A 117 16.73 -0.18 12.36
C ASP A 117 16.88 -0.29 13.90
N ASP A 118 15.76 -0.30 14.61
CA ASP A 118 15.68 -0.76 16.00
C ASP A 118 15.10 -2.19 16.03
N PRO A 119 15.86 -3.21 16.48
CA PRO A 119 15.36 -4.57 16.61
C PRO A 119 14.15 -4.72 17.54
N ASP A 120 13.94 -3.76 18.45
CA ASP A 120 12.82 -3.74 19.39
C ASP A 120 11.58 -3.01 18.81
N GLY A 121 11.67 -2.53 17.56
CA GLY A 121 10.64 -1.75 16.88
C GLY A 121 10.75 -0.25 17.18
N GLU A 122 10.53 0.60 16.16
CA GLU A 122 10.36 2.03 16.40
C GLU A 122 8.90 2.46 16.22
N ASP A 123 8.44 3.37 17.09
CA ASP A 123 7.12 3.98 16.99
C ASP A 123 7.00 4.97 15.80
N ILE A 124 7.93 4.93 14.83
CA ILE A 124 8.00 5.80 13.67
C ILE A 124 8.43 5.04 12.41
N ASP A 125 7.93 5.46 11.24
CA ASP A 125 8.42 4.97 9.93
C ASP A 125 8.31 6.06 8.86
N LEU A 126 9.20 6.00 7.88
CA LEU A 126 9.06 6.72 6.61
C LEU A 126 8.31 5.82 5.62
N ARG A 127 6.99 5.75 5.70
CA ARG A 127 6.16 4.84 4.89
C ARG A 127 6.47 4.91 3.39
N GLN A 128 6.53 6.12 2.84
CA GLN A 128 6.93 6.35 1.44
C GLN A 128 7.70 7.67 1.32
N ALA A 129 8.70 7.69 0.45
CA ALA A 129 9.40 8.90 0.05
C ALA A 129 9.95 8.72 -1.37
N PHE A 130 9.35 9.41 -2.34
CA PHE A 130 9.78 9.31 -3.73
C PHE A 130 9.53 10.60 -4.51
N ILE A 131 10.31 10.77 -5.57
CA ILE A 131 10.04 11.77 -6.61
C ILE A 131 9.36 11.08 -7.79
N SER A 132 8.56 11.84 -8.52
CA SER A 132 7.80 11.35 -9.67
C SER A 132 7.96 12.26 -10.87
N TYR A 133 8.04 11.67 -12.06
CA TYR A 133 7.96 12.39 -13.33
C TYR A 133 7.05 11.65 -14.30
N ASN A 134 6.04 12.33 -14.87
CA ASN A 134 5.23 11.76 -15.94
C ASN A 134 5.82 12.16 -17.29
N ALA A 135 6.68 11.30 -17.82
CA ALA A 135 7.28 11.52 -19.12
C ALA A 135 6.17 11.56 -20.20
N PRO A 136 6.20 12.53 -21.13
CA PRO A 136 5.18 12.71 -22.16
C PRO A 136 5.31 11.70 -23.30
N LEU A 137 5.35 10.42 -22.97
CA LEU A 137 5.39 9.28 -23.87
C LEU A 137 3.98 8.69 -23.96
N GLY A 138 3.37 8.72 -25.13
CA GLY A 138 2.03 8.16 -25.36
C GLY A 138 0.99 8.73 -24.40
N ASN A 139 0.42 7.87 -23.53
CA ASN A 139 -0.57 8.27 -22.53
C ASN A 139 0.04 8.81 -21.21
N GLY A 140 1.36 8.97 -21.15
CA GLY A 140 2.10 9.40 -19.97
C GLY A 140 2.74 8.21 -19.26
N LEU A 141 4.06 8.14 -19.26
CA LEU A 141 4.82 7.16 -18.47
C LEU A 141 5.20 7.79 -17.14
N THR A 142 4.61 7.33 -16.05
CA THR A 142 5.00 7.77 -14.71
C THR A 142 6.22 7.00 -14.26
N ILE A 143 7.24 7.73 -13.83
CA ILE A 143 8.52 7.24 -13.33
C ILE A 143 8.63 7.71 -11.89
N ASP A 144 8.60 6.77 -10.95
CA ASP A 144 8.81 7.02 -9.52
C ASP A 144 10.19 6.51 -9.11
N PHE A 145 10.93 7.28 -8.32
CA PHE A 145 12.22 6.90 -7.76
C PHE A 145 12.27 7.20 -6.27
N GLY A 146 12.49 6.16 -5.44
CA GLY A 146 12.51 6.25 -3.98
C GLY A 146 11.90 5.02 -3.30
N LYS A 147 11.41 5.20 -2.06
CA LYS A 147 10.65 4.19 -1.29
C LYS A 147 9.16 4.37 -1.52
N PHE A 148 8.46 3.30 -1.88
CA PHE A 148 7.01 3.30 -2.11
C PHE A 148 6.36 1.99 -1.66
N ILE A 149 5.16 2.07 -1.09
CA ILE A 149 4.22 0.97 -0.84
C ILE A 149 4.10 0.07 -2.06
N THR A 150 3.99 -1.22 -1.76
CA THR A 150 3.77 -2.33 -2.68
C THR A 150 2.57 -2.13 -3.60
N ALA A 151 2.57 -2.83 -4.73
CA ALA A 151 1.38 -2.98 -5.58
C ALA A 151 0.74 -4.37 -5.47
N PHE A 152 1.26 -5.19 -4.55
CA PHE A 152 0.81 -6.56 -4.29
C PHE A 152 -0.21 -6.56 -3.16
N GLY A 153 -1.16 -7.49 -3.21
CA GLY A 153 -2.18 -7.65 -2.16
C GLY A 153 -3.44 -6.80 -2.36
N LEU A 154 -4.50 -7.25 -1.70
CA LEU A 154 -5.79 -6.54 -1.66
C LEU A 154 -5.83 -5.45 -0.58
N GLU A 155 -5.28 -5.76 0.59
CA GLU A 155 -5.30 -4.88 1.75
C GLU A 155 -4.24 -3.77 1.62
N VAL A 156 -4.45 -2.68 2.32
CA VAL A 156 -3.57 -1.50 2.31
C VAL A 156 -3.05 -1.18 3.70
N ILE A 157 -1.97 -0.42 3.78
CA ILE A 157 -1.59 0.25 5.03
C ILE A 157 -2.56 1.41 5.23
N GLU A 158 -3.33 1.43 6.32
CA GLU A 158 -4.35 2.46 6.55
C GLU A 158 -3.75 3.85 6.54
N GLY A 159 -4.41 4.78 5.87
CA GLY A 159 -3.98 6.16 5.81
C GLY A 159 -5.07 7.07 5.27
N TRP A 160 -4.74 8.32 5.02
CA TRP A 160 -5.72 9.28 4.52
C TRP A 160 -6.28 8.92 3.13
N GLN A 161 -5.52 8.14 2.35
CA GLN A 161 -5.90 7.70 0.99
C GLN A 161 -6.81 6.47 0.97
N GLY A 162 -6.94 5.75 2.08
CA GLY A 162 -7.72 4.54 2.14
C GLY A 162 -7.42 3.72 3.39
N PHE A 163 -8.38 2.87 3.75
CA PHE A 163 -8.30 1.96 4.88
C PHE A 163 -9.07 0.68 4.56
N ASN A 164 -8.77 -0.39 5.29
CA ASN A 164 -9.37 -1.70 5.06
C ASN A 164 -10.81 -1.78 5.60
N ASP A 165 -11.60 -2.68 5.03
CA ASP A 165 -12.97 -2.94 5.50
C ASP A 165 -12.99 -3.60 6.90
N ASN A 166 -11.90 -4.28 7.27
CA ASN A 166 -11.67 -4.83 8.60
C ASN A 166 -10.66 -3.95 9.36
N TYR A 167 -10.79 -3.90 10.69
CA TYR A 167 -9.90 -3.10 11.54
C TYR A 167 -8.45 -3.61 11.58
N SER A 168 -8.22 -4.90 11.38
CA SER A 168 -6.89 -5.51 11.39
C SER A 168 -6.76 -6.43 10.19
N HIS A 169 -5.53 -6.59 9.72
CA HIS A 169 -5.23 -7.22 8.46
C HIS A 169 -5.23 -8.74 8.54
N SER A 170 -5.37 -9.36 7.38
CA SER A 170 -5.26 -10.79 7.23
C SER A 170 -3.79 -11.26 7.26
N TYR A 171 -3.60 -12.58 7.41
CA TYR A 171 -2.28 -13.20 7.24
C TYR A 171 -1.72 -13.07 5.83
N ASP A 172 -2.59 -12.85 4.82
CA ASP A 172 -2.16 -12.59 3.45
C ASP A 172 -1.29 -11.34 3.42
N PHE A 173 -1.80 -10.24 3.97
CA PHE A 173 -1.13 -8.96 4.00
C PHE A 173 0.16 -8.99 4.81
N SER A 174 0.21 -9.78 5.89
CA SER A 174 1.36 -9.79 6.79
C SER A 174 2.47 -10.77 6.43
N PHE A 175 2.16 -11.88 5.76
CA PHE A 175 3.14 -12.95 5.53
C PHE A 175 3.31 -13.33 4.07
N ALA A 176 2.35 -13.03 3.20
CA ALA A 176 2.39 -13.49 1.81
C ALA A 176 2.91 -12.43 0.82
N ILE A 177 3.00 -11.17 1.23
CA ILE A 177 3.37 -10.02 0.38
C ILE A 177 4.28 -9.02 1.12
N PRO A 178 5.07 -8.20 0.38
CA PRO A 178 5.83 -7.09 0.96
C PRO A 178 4.93 -5.88 1.23
N PHE A 179 5.32 -5.02 2.17
CA PHE A 179 4.65 -3.74 2.44
C PHE A 179 5.16 -2.62 1.52
N THR A 180 6.47 -2.55 1.28
CA THR A 180 7.10 -1.49 0.50
C THR A 180 8.27 -2.00 -0.35
N HIS A 181 8.69 -1.15 -1.28
CA HIS A 181 9.87 -1.34 -2.11
C HIS A 181 10.66 -0.05 -2.23
N THR A 182 11.97 -0.16 -2.36
CA THR A 182 12.86 0.95 -2.66
C THR A 182 13.52 0.75 -4.02
N GLY A 183 13.37 1.71 -4.92
CA GLY A 183 13.99 1.65 -6.25
C GLY A 183 13.28 2.51 -7.29
N LEU A 184 13.11 1.94 -8.49
CA LEU A 184 12.46 2.58 -9.64
C LEU A 184 11.14 1.87 -9.95
N ARG A 185 10.04 2.62 -10.08
CA ARG A 185 8.74 2.12 -10.56
C ARG A 185 8.29 2.87 -11.80
N LEU A 186 7.95 2.11 -12.83
CA LEU A 186 7.44 2.59 -14.11
C LEU A 186 5.97 2.17 -14.22
N SER A 187 5.07 3.14 -14.39
CA SER A 187 3.63 2.89 -14.55
C SER A 187 3.11 3.50 -15.85
N TYR A 188 2.41 2.72 -16.66
CA TYR A 188 1.91 3.14 -17.96
C TYR A 188 0.44 2.74 -18.20
N PRO A 189 -0.49 3.70 -18.31
CA PRO A 189 -1.87 3.42 -18.70
C PRO A 189 -1.95 3.20 -20.21
N VAL A 190 -2.01 1.95 -20.65
CA VAL A 190 -2.02 1.59 -22.08
C VAL A 190 -3.30 2.09 -22.76
N ASN A 191 -4.45 1.91 -22.11
CA ASN A 191 -5.77 2.43 -22.50
C ASN A 191 -6.75 2.27 -21.33
N ASP A 192 -8.04 2.53 -21.57
CA ASP A 192 -9.09 2.44 -20.55
C ASP A 192 -9.26 1.05 -19.92
N LYS A 193 -8.71 -0.02 -20.54
CA LYS A 193 -8.84 -1.41 -20.09
C LYS A 193 -7.55 -2.04 -19.59
N TRP A 194 -6.40 -1.45 -19.88
CA TRP A 194 -5.10 -2.07 -19.62
C TRP A 194 -4.12 -1.08 -19.04
N SER A 195 -3.45 -1.48 -17.96
CA SER A 195 -2.30 -0.78 -17.40
C SER A 195 -1.13 -1.75 -17.20
N LEU A 196 0.08 -1.22 -17.29
CA LEU A 196 1.30 -1.96 -17.04
C LEU A 196 2.11 -1.25 -15.96
N MET A 197 2.75 -2.05 -15.10
CA MET A 197 3.75 -1.57 -14.16
C MET A 197 4.99 -2.45 -14.26
N PHE A 198 6.15 -1.84 -14.09
CA PHE A 198 7.42 -2.55 -13.92
C PHE A 198 8.24 -1.89 -12.82
N MET A 199 8.93 -2.68 -12.02
CA MET A 199 9.81 -2.16 -10.97
C MET A 199 11.19 -2.83 -11.03
N VAL A 200 12.21 -2.05 -10.68
CA VAL A 200 13.54 -2.55 -10.33
C VAL A 200 13.87 -2.02 -8.94
N VAL A 201 14.05 -2.92 -7.97
CA VAL A 201 14.06 -2.56 -6.55
C VAL A 201 15.14 -3.33 -5.79
N ASN A 202 15.44 -2.89 -4.56
CA ASN A 202 16.39 -3.56 -3.68
C ASN A 202 15.85 -4.91 -3.16
N GLY A 203 14.54 -5.06 -2.98
CA GLY A 203 13.93 -6.34 -2.58
C GLY A 203 12.61 -6.19 -1.86
N TRP A 204 12.32 -7.17 -1.01
CA TRP A 204 11.15 -7.25 -0.14
C TRP A 204 11.38 -6.46 1.15
N ASP A 205 10.69 -5.32 1.31
CA ASP A 205 10.78 -4.46 2.51
C ASP A 205 12.21 -4.02 2.85
N LYS A 206 13.00 -3.63 1.83
CA LYS A 206 14.38 -3.18 1.98
C LYS A 206 14.61 -1.77 1.46
N VAL A 207 15.33 -0.98 2.24
CA VAL A 207 15.92 0.30 1.82
C VAL A 207 17.42 0.13 1.64
N ASP A 208 18.12 -0.36 2.65
CA ASP A 208 19.48 -0.84 2.48
C ASP A 208 19.44 -2.28 2.00
N ASP A 209 20.14 -2.52 0.90
CA ASP A 209 20.20 -3.84 0.29
C ASP A 209 21.15 -4.74 1.09
N ASN A 210 20.74 -5.98 1.29
CA ASN A 210 21.55 -7.00 1.97
C ASN A 210 22.34 -7.87 0.98
N ASN A 211 22.22 -7.60 -0.32
CA ASN A 211 23.03 -8.17 -1.40
C ASN A 211 23.22 -7.15 -2.55
N ASP A 212 24.04 -7.48 -3.56
CA ASP A 212 24.27 -6.58 -4.70
C ASP A 212 23.23 -6.75 -5.84
N ALA A 213 22.40 -7.80 -5.81
CA ALA A 213 21.40 -8.07 -6.83
C ALA A 213 20.16 -7.16 -6.71
N LYS A 214 19.25 -7.22 -7.68
CA LYS A 214 18.03 -6.39 -7.70
C LYS A 214 16.81 -7.26 -7.99
N GLY A 215 15.70 -6.90 -7.36
CA GLY A 215 14.38 -7.45 -7.63
C GLY A 215 13.73 -6.85 -8.87
N PHE A 216 12.96 -7.67 -9.58
CA PHE A 216 12.24 -7.29 -10.79
C PHE A 216 10.76 -7.64 -10.66
N HIS A 217 9.91 -6.62 -10.65
CA HIS A 217 8.47 -6.80 -10.46
C HIS A 217 7.69 -6.33 -11.68
N GLY A 218 6.56 -6.97 -11.95
CA GLY A 218 5.66 -6.60 -13.02
C GLY A 218 4.21 -6.68 -12.58
N GLN A 219 3.39 -5.75 -13.07
CA GLN A 219 1.93 -5.80 -12.93
C GLN A 219 1.26 -5.60 -14.27
N VAL A 220 0.18 -6.35 -14.49
CA VAL A 220 -0.81 -6.07 -15.52
C VAL A 220 -2.15 -5.79 -14.85
N GLY A 221 -2.66 -4.58 -15.02
CA GLY A 221 -4.03 -4.23 -14.65
C GLY A 221 -4.97 -4.47 -15.84
N PHE A 222 -6.11 -5.11 -15.59
CA PHE A 222 -7.12 -5.43 -16.58
C PHE A 222 -8.52 -5.06 -16.10
N PHE A 223 -9.18 -4.19 -16.87
CA PHE A 223 -10.47 -3.58 -16.53
C PHE A 223 -11.45 -3.80 -17.70
N PRO A 224 -11.99 -5.02 -17.87
CA PRO A 224 -12.82 -5.34 -19.02
C PRO A 224 -14.14 -4.57 -19.07
N THR A 225 -14.68 -4.21 -17.90
CA THR A 225 -15.93 -3.47 -17.66
C THR A 225 -15.77 -2.57 -16.43
N ASP A 226 -16.75 -1.70 -16.16
CA ASP A 226 -16.77 -0.86 -14.94
C ASP A 226 -17.01 -1.68 -13.65
N ASP A 227 -17.45 -2.93 -13.77
CA ASP A 227 -17.80 -3.82 -12.65
C ASP A 227 -16.67 -4.80 -12.28
N ILE A 228 -15.58 -4.85 -13.05
CA ILE A 228 -14.51 -5.85 -12.89
C ILE A 228 -13.16 -5.15 -12.99
N SER A 229 -12.38 -5.27 -11.92
CA SER A 229 -10.97 -4.87 -11.87
C SER A 229 -10.11 -6.06 -11.46
N LEU A 230 -9.05 -6.30 -12.23
CA LEU A 230 -8.11 -7.40 -12.01
C LEU A 230 -6.69 -6.87 -12.07
N TRP A 231 -5.85 -7.31 -11.14
CA TRP A 231 -4.41 -7.05 -11.17
C TRP A 231 -3.67 -8.37 -11.07
N PHE A 232 -2.74 -8.58 -11.99
CA PHE A 232 -1.85 -9.74 -12.00
C PHE A 232 -0.44 -9.23 -11.74
N ASN A 233 0.15 -9.69 -10.65
CA ASN A 233 1.44 -9.25 -10.15
C ASN A 233 2.43 -10.41 -10.15
N TYR A 234 3.67 -10.11 -10.47
CA TYR A 234 4.80 -11.02 -10.31
C TYR A 234 6.00 -10.27 -9.73
N MET A 235 6.68 -10.90 -8.78
CA MET A 235 7.93 -10.45 -8.19
C MET A 235 8.94 -11.59 -8.26
N GLY A 236 10.19 -11.24 -8.59
CA GLY A 236 11.34 -12.13 -8.51
C GLY A 236 12.56 -11.35 -8.02
N SER A 237 13.18 -11.81 -6.94
CA SER A 237 14.27 -11.09 -6.29
C SER A 237 15.13 -12.03 -5.42
N PRO A 238 16.47 -11.90 -5.42
CA PRO A 238 17.31 -12.51 -4.40
C PRO A 238 17.14 -11.76 -3.08
N GLU A 239 16.66 -12.45 -2.05
CA GLU A 239 16.32 -11.80 -0.76
C GLU A 239 17.26 -12.16 0.39
N GLN A 240 18.11 -13.17 0.19
CA GLN A 240 19.00 -13.68 1.23
C GLN A 240 20.29 -12.84 1.31
N ASP A 241 20.85 -12.74 2.53
CA ASP A 241 22.08 -12.00 2.80
C ASP A 241 23.25 -12.58 1.99
N ASP A 242 24.02 -11.70 1.32
CA ASP A 242 25.20 -12.07 0.52
C ASP A 242 24.94 -13.18 -0.52
N ASN A 243 23.69 -13.34 -0.99
CA ASN A 243 23.28 -14.38 -1.93
C ASN A 243 22.45 -13.81 -3.08
N GLU A 244 22.97 -13.94 -4.29
CA GLU A 244 22.34 -13.42 -5.52
C GLU A 244 21.69 -14.52 -6.38
N ASP A 245 21.88 -15.79 -5.98
CA ASP A 245 21.52 -16.97 -6.75
C ASP A 245 20.19 -17.61 -6.31
N ASP A 246 19.83 -17.46 -5.03
CA ASP A 246 18.58 -18.01 -4.47
C ASP A 246 17.44 -16.99 -4.56
N TRP A 247 16.52 -17.24 -5.49
CA TRP A 247 15.45 -16.29 -5.80
C TRP A 247 14.21 -16.57 -4.97
N ARG A 248 13.62 -15.50 -4.43
CA ARG A 248 12.23 -15.46 -4.04
C ARG A 248 11.39 -15.11 -5.25
N HIS A 249 10.28 -15.81 -5.41
CA HIS A 249 9.25 -15.52 -6.39
C HIS A 249 7.91 -15.33 -5.69
N LEU A 250 7.09 -14.40 -6.17
CA LEU A 250 5.73 -14.19 -5.72
C LEU A 250 4.83 -13.90 -6.91
N PHE A 251 3.78 -14.69 -7.07
CA PHE A 251 2.67 -14.41 -7.97
C PHE A 251 1.45 -14.02 -7.14
N ASN A 252 0.87 -12.87 -7.46
CA ASN A 252 -0.30 -12.34 -6.75
C ASN A 252 -1.39 -11.96 -7.76
N VAL A 253 -2.63 -12.28 -7.45
CA VAL A 253 -3.80 -11.84 -8.21
C VAL A 253 -4.76 -11.14 -7.27
N VAL A 254 -5.14 -9.92 -7.60
CA VAL A 254 -6.17 -9.17 -6.88
C VAL A 254 -7.38 -8.99 -7.78
N TRP A 255 -8.57 -9.19 -7.23
CA TRP A 255 -9.82 -8.91 -7.93
C TRP A 255 -10.74 -8.03 -7.10
N VAL A 256 -11.46 -7.16 -7.80
CA VAL A 256 -12.61 -6.42 -7.27
C VAL A 256 -13.72 -6.55 -8.29
N VAL A 257 -14.85 -7.14 -7.90
CA VAL A 257 -15.98 -7.40 -8.78
C VAL A 257 -17.31 -6.99 -8.15
N LYS A 258 -18.23 -6.52 -8.99
CA LYS A 258 -19.64 -6.26 -8.65
C LYS A 258 -20.53 -7.30 -9.35
N PRO A 259 -20.63 -8.53 -8.82
CA PRO A 259 -21.22 -9.66 -9.55
C PRO A 259 -22.72 -9.49 -9.82
N PHE A 260 -23.39 -8.64 -9.04
CA PHE A 260 -24.82 -8.39 -9.10
C PHE A 260 -25.12 -6.90 -9.30
N SER A 261 -24.30 -6.17 -10.06
CA SER A 261 -24.40 -4.71 -10.22
C SER A 261 -25.78 -4.18 -10.61
N SER A 262 -26.61 -4.99 -11.29
CA SER A 262 -27.98 -4.63 -11.67
C SER A 262 -29.03 -4.78 -10.56
N THR A 263 -28.82 -5.68 -9.59
CA THR A 263 -29.78 -5.97 -8.51
C THR A 263 -29.29 -5.53 -7.14
N LEU A 264 -27.97 -5.54 -6.93
CA LEU A 264 -27.26 -5.14 -5.72
C LEU A 264 -26.04 -4.27 -6.13
N PRO A 265 -26.28 -3.01 -6.59
CA PRO A 265 -25.21 -2.13 -7.11
C PRO A 265 -24.12 -1.78 -6.09
N ASP A 266 -24.46 -1.87 -4.81
CA ASP A 266 -23.59 -1.56 -3.67
C ASP A 266 -22.87 -2.79 -3.09
N LEU A 267 -23.13 -3.98 -3.65
CA LEU A 267 -22.41 -5.20 -3.29
C LEU A 267 -21.09 -5.30 -4.07
N THR A 268 -20.00 -5.36 -3.34
CA THR A 268 -18.65 -5.59 -3.88
C THR A 268 -18.08 -6.87 -3.30
N PHE A 269 -17.51 -7.71 -4.15
CA PHE A 269 -16.69 -8.85 -3.75
C PHE A 269 -15.27 -8.61 -4.20
N SER A 270 -14.34 -8.63 -3.27
CA SER A 270 -12.91 -8.48 -3.53
C SER A 270 -12.13 -9.64 -2.93
N GLY A 271 -10.90 -9.85 -3.39
CA GLY A 271 -10.03 -10.89 -2.86
C GLY A 271 -8.64 -10.84 -3.47
N SER A 272 -7.74 -11.60 -2.88
CA SER A 272 -6.42 -11.89 -3.44
C SER A 272 -6.06 -13.36 -3.31
N TYR A 273 -5.18 -13.80 -4.19
CA TYR A 273 -4.50 -15.08 -4.14
C TYR A 273 -3.02 -14.88 -4.36
N ASP A 274 -2.24 -15.56 -3.54
CA ASP A 274 -0.78 -15.44 -3.50
C ASP A 274 -0.16 -16.83 -3.59
N HIS A 275 0.86 -16.96 -4.42
CA HIS A 275 1.76 -18.11 -4.46
C HIS A 275 3.19 -17.60 -4.46
N GLY A 276 3.92 -17.93 -3.40
CA GLY A 276 5.32 -17.60 -3.31
C GLY A 276 6.20 -18.81 -3.08
N THR A 277 7.43 -18.70 -3.56
CA THR A 277 8.47 -19.72 -3.38
C THR A 277 9.79 -19.03 -3.11
N GLU A 278 10.67 -19.67 -2.36
CA GLU A 278 12.04 -19.19 -2.19
C GLU A 278 13.00 -20.36 -2.08
N ASP A 279 14.10 -20.27 -2.82
CA ASP A 279 15.11 -21.31 -2.84
C ASP A 279 15.91 -21.33 -1.53
N ASN A 280 16.20 -22.54 -1.02
CA ASN A 280 17.15 -22.79 0.08
C ASN A 280 16.93 -22.07 1.44
N VAL A 281 15.82 -21.37 1.66
CA VAL A 281 15.56 -20.63 2.92
C VAL A 281 15.07 -21.52 4.09
N GLY A 282 14.52 -22.69 3.79
CA GLY A 282 13.96 -23.62 4.77
C GLY A 282 15.00 -24.48 5.49
N ILE A 283 14.61 -25.06 6.64
CA ILE A 283 15.49 -25.90 7.48
C ILE A 283 16.15 -27.02 6.66
N GLY A 284 17.48 -26.99 6.63
CA GLY A 284 18.32 -27.94 5.90
C GLY A 284 18.47 -27.61 4.41
N GLY A 285 18.29 -26.35 4.01
CA GLY A 285 18.42 -25.90 2.62
C GLY A 285 17.26 -26.35 1.74
N ARG A 286 16.05 -26.39 2.28
CA ARG A 286 14.85 -26.71 1.50
C ARG A 286 14.23 -25.44 0.95
N ASN A 287 13.60 -25.54 -0.20
CA ASN A 287 12.80 -24.44 -0.72
C ASN A 287 11.58 -24.19 0.16
N ALA A 288 11.23 -22.93 0.37
CA ALA A 288 9.94 -22.53 0.87
C ALA A 288 8.93 -22.47 -0.28
N ASP A 289 7.68 -22.80 0.03
CA ASP A 289 6.53 -22.70 -0.85
C ASP A 289 5.33 -22.33 0.03
N TRP A 290 4.62 -21.27 -0.32
CA TRP A 290 3.46 -20.81 0.43
C TRP A 290 2.34 -20.35 -0.50
N HIS A 291 1.13 -20.52 0.00
CA HIS A 291 -0.08 -20.04 -0.64
C HIS A 291 -0.93 -19.29 0.35
N SER A 292 -1.59 -18.24 -0.12
CA SER A 292 -2.58 -17.52 0.64
C SER A 292 -3.78 -17.15 -0.23
N VAL A 293 -4.94 -17.07 0.39
CA VAL A 293 -6.18 -16.65 -0.25
C VAL A 293 -6.99 -15.85 0.76
N GLN A 294 -7.44 -14.68 0.33
CA GLN A 294 -8.38 -13.88 1.09
C GLN A 294 -9.52 -13.37 0.22
N GLY A 295 -10.63 -13.03 0.89
CA GLY A 295 -11.79 -12.48 0.23
C GLY A 295 -12.64 -11.66 1.19
N VAL A 296 -13.18 -10.56 0.69
CA VAL A 296 -14.03 -9.63 1.42
C VAL A 296 -15.33 -9.45 0.64
N LEU A 297 -16.46 -9.53 1.34
CA LEU A 297 -17.76 -9.17 0.81
C LEU A 297 -18.23 -7.91 1.53
N ARG A 298 -18.37 -6.82 0.79
CA ARG A 298 -18.80 -5.52 1.30
C ARG A 298 -20.14 -5.13 0.70
N TYR A 299 -21.08 -4.71 1.54
CA TYR A 299 -22.34 -4.12 1.11
C TYR A 299 -22.54 -2.76 1.79
N ASP A 300 -22.67 -1.70 1.00
CA ASP A 300 -22.99 -0.37 1.52
C ASP A 300 -24.50 -0.22 1.70
N PHE A 301 -24.97 -0.20 2.95
CA PHE A 301 -26.39 -0.01 3.26
C PHE A 301 -26.84 1.45 3.12
N THR A 302 -25.90 2.40 3.09
CA THR A 302 -26.17 3.84 3.04
C THR A 302 -25.18 4.51 2.09
N PRO A 303 -25.26 4.22 0.78
CA PRO A 303 -24.39 4.83 -0.21
C PRO A 303 -24.58 6.36 -0.20
N LYS A 304 -23.46 7.09 -0.16
CA LYS A 304 -23.43 8.56 -0.16
C LYS A 304 -23.53 9.15 -1.57
#